data_AF-J8H0N3-F1
#
_entry.id   AF-J8H0N3-F1
#
_cell.length_a   1.000
_cell.length_b   1.000
_cell.length_c   1.000
_cell.angle_alpha   90.00
_cell.angle_beta   90.00
_cell.angle_gamma   90.00
#
_symmetry.space_group_name_H-M   'P 1'
#
loop_
_entity.id
_entity.type
_entity.pdbx_description
1 polymer ?
#
loop_
_entity_poly.entity_id
_entity_poly.type
_entity_poly.pdbx_seq_one_letter_code
_entity_poly.pdbx_strand_id
1 'polypeptide(L)'
;MDFLYLLPFILIVFIILIFLFQVRQQKKIREQIFGLANNTLELTTKEFLEMRNKSFGGKGRALYSNNYNFAGVYILHNKSKDLYYVGQGKQVLNRVNNHFTGKGNGDVYADYKYGDYWTIKMIALEKSGFNTLNELERYAIETYNSYKRGYNKTRGNK
;
A
#
# COMPACT_ATOMS: atom_id res chain seq x y z
N MET A 1 52.23 -1.49 -15.00
CA MET A 1 51.23 -2.57 -15.12
C MET A 1 50.32 -2.65 -13.89
N ASP A 2 50.77 -2.24 -12.70
CA ASP A 2 50.02 -2.42 -11.44
C ASP A 2 48.79 -1.51 -11.26
N PHE A 3 48.82 -0.28 -11.78
CA PHE A 3 47.67 0.63 -11.74
C PHE A 3 46.46 0.13 -12.54
N LEU A 4 46.69 -0.68 -13.57
CA LEU A 4 45.62 -1.20 -14.42
C LEU A 4 44.75 -2.24 -13.67
N TYR A 5 45.33 -2.96 -12.70
CA TYR A 5 44.63 -3.95 -11.88
C TYR A 5 43.98 -3.36 -10.61
N LEU A 6 44.41 -2.17 -10.16
CA LEU A 6 43.81 -1.47 -9.03
C LEU A 6 42.47 -0.80 -9.38
N LEU A 7 42.34 -0.28 -10.60
CA LEU A 7 41.12 0.36 -11.10
C LEU A 7 39.86 -0.54 -11.02
N PRO A 8 39.86 -1.79 -11.52
CA PRO A 8 38.68 -2.67 -11.42
C PRO A 8 38.34 -3.03 -9.97
N PHE A 9 39.34 -3.15 -9.08
CA PHE A 9 39.10 -3.41 -7.67
C PHE A 9 38.37 -2.24 -7.00
N ILE A 10 38.80 -1.00 -7.24
CA ILE A 10 38.14 0.21 -6.74
C ILE A 10 36.70 0.29 -7.26
N LEU A 11 36.48 -0.04 -8.54
CA LEU A 11 35.15 -0.04 -9.15
C LEU A 11 34.22 -1.09 -8.50
N ILE A 12 34.73 -2.30 -8.23
CA ILE A 12 33.98 -3.35 -7.53
C ILE A 12 33.60 -2.89 -6.11
N VAL A 13 34.55 -2.32 -5.36
CA VAL A 13 34.28 -1.79 -4.01
C VAL A 13 33.21 -0.71 -4.07
N PHE A 14 33.28 0.20 -5.04
CA PHE A 14 32.29 1.26 -5.21
C PHE A 14 30.88 0.72 -5.52
N ILE A 15 30.77 -0.28 -6.40
CA ILE A 15 29.50 -0.95 -6.71
C ILE A 15 28.93 -1.62 -5.46
N ILE A 16 29.77 -2.30 -4.67
CA ILE A 16 29.35 -2.93 -3.41
C ILE A 16 28.82 -1.87 -2.44
N LEU A 17 29.50 -0.72 -2.30
CA LEU A 17 29.05 0.36 -1.42
C LEU A 17 27.69 0.94 -1.86
N ILE A 18 27.49 1.16 -3.17
CA ILE A 18 26.19 1.59 -3.72
C ILE A 18 25.11 0.56 -3.41
N PHE A 19 25.38 -0.72 -3.65
CA PHE A 19 24.43 -1.79 -3.39
C PHE A 19 24.06 -1.86 -1.91
N LEU A 20 25.04 -1.79 -1.01
CA LEU A 20 24.80 -1.76 0.44
C LEU A 20 23.98 -0.53 0.85
N PHE A 21 24.27 0.64 0.28
CA PHE A 21 23.49 1.85 0.54
C PHE A 21 22.03 1.69 0.10
N GLN A 22 21.79 1.16 -1.11
CA GLN A 22 20.44 0.89 -1.62
C GLN A 22 19.67 -0.09 -0.71
N VAL A 23 20.30 -1.19 -0.29
CA VAL A 23 19.68 -2.15 0.63
C VAL A 23 19.30 -1.50 1.96
N ARG A 24 20.17 -0.65 2.52
CA ARG A 24 19.88 0.08 3.76
C ARG A 24 18.71 1.05 3.59
N GLN A 25 18.67 1.78 2.48
CA GLN A 25 17.56 2.69 2.19
C GLN A 25 16.24 1.94 2.03
N GLN A 26 16.23 0.82 1.30
CA GLN A 26 15.03 -0.02 1.15
C GLN A 26 14.55 -0.59 2.49
N LYS A 27 15.47 -0.97 3.38
CA LYS A 27 15.12 -1.40 4.73
C LYS A 27 14.44 -0.28 5.53
N LYS A 28 15.01 0.93 5.53
CA LYS A 28 14.40 2.09 6.21
C LYS A 28 13.00 2.41 5.70
N ILE A 29 12.83 2.39 4.37
CA ILE A 29 11.53 2.67 3.74
C ILE A 29 10.51 1.59 4.14
N ARG A 30 10.91 0.32 4.11
CA ARG A 30 10.06 -0.80 4.56
C ARG A 30 9.64 -0.62 6.03
N GLU A 31 10.57 -0.27 6.90
CA GLU A 31 10.30 0.01 8.32
C GLU A 31 9.35 1.19 8.49
N GLN A 32 9.52 2.27 7.71
CA GLN A 32 8.61 3.42 7.71
C GLN A 32 7.20 3.02 7.26
N ILE A 33 7.05 2.28 6.16
CA ILE A 33 5.74 1.79 5.69
C ILE A 33 5.07 0.90 6.74
N PHE A 34 5.80 -0.03 7.36
CA PHE A 34 5.23 -0.85 8.43
C PHE A 34 4.86 -0.04 9.67
N GLY A 35 5.69 0.93 10.06
CA GLY A 35 5.39 1.85 11.15
C GLY A 35 4.11 2.64 10.88
N LEU A 36 3.97 3.20 9.68
CA LEU A 36 2.74 3.89 9.27
C LEU A 36 1.53 2.95 9.29
N ALA A 37 1.64 1.76 8.70
CA ALA A 37 0.54 0.79 8.65
C ALA A 37 0.11 0.30 10.05
N ASN A 38 1.06 0.02 10.93
CA ASN A 38 0.78 -0.50 12.27
C ASN A 38 0.24 0.57 13.23
N ASN A 39 0.45 1.85 12.92
CA ASN A 39 -0.17 2.97 13.64
C ASN A 39 -1.57 3.33 13.09
N THR A 40 -2.10 2.55 12.15
CA THR A 40 -3.46 2.72 11.63
C THR A 40 -4.37 1.62 12.16
N LEU A 41 -5.65 1.92 12.30
CA LEU A 41 -6.66 0.93 12.65
C LEU A 41 -6.78 -0.10 11.50
N GLU A 42 -6.56 -1.38 11.82
CA GLU A 42 -6.86 -2.49 10.92
C GLU A 42 -8.35 -2.82 11.04
N LEU A 43 -9.08 -2.75 9.92
CA LEU A 43 -10.51 -3.01 9.85
C LEU A 43 -10.77 -4.28 9.06
N THR A 44 -11.74 -5.07 9.49
CA THR A 44 -12.37 -6.06 8.62
C THR A 44 -13.18 -5.38 7.52
N THR A 45 -13.48 -6.09 6.43
CA THR A 45 -14.40 -5.57 5.41
C THR A 45 -15.76 -5.18 5.98
N LYS A 46 -16.28 -5.95 6.95
CA LYS A 46 -17.56 -5.64 7.62
C LYS A 46 -17.48 -4.32 8.38
N GLU A 47 -16.48 -4.16 9.26
CA GLU A 47 -16.30 -2.93 10.03
C GLU A 47 -16.07 -1.71 9.13
N PHE A 48 -15.30 -1.87 8.05
CA PHE A 48 -15.10 -0.82 7.06
C PHE A 48 -16.41 -0.40 6.39
N LEU A 49 -17.23 -1.36 5.95
CA LEU A 49 -18.53 -1.10 5.31
C LEU A 49 -19.53 -0.44 6.27
N GLU A 50 -19.54 -0.85 7.54
CA GLU A 50 -20.35 -0.24 8.59
C GLU A 50 -19.89 1.20 8.87
N MET A 51 -18.59 1.41 9.09
CA MET A 51 -18.00 2.73 9.35
C MET A 51 -18.31 3.71 8.21
N ARG A 52 -18.08 3.33 6.95
CA ARG A 52 -18.26 4.24 5.82
C ARG A 52 -19.72 4.62 5.57
N ASN A 53 -20.66 3.70 5.86
CA ASN A 53 -22.09 3.91 5.65
C ASN A 53 -22.75 4.64 6.84
N LYS A 54 -22.01 4.85 7.93
CA LYS A 54 -22.48 5.65 9.07
C LYS A 54 -22.81 7.06 8.59
N SER A 55 -24.08 7.44 8.73
CA SER A 55 -24.56 8.80 8.54
C SER A 55 -24.53 9.53 9.88
N PHE A 56 -24.07 10.78 9.90
CA PHE A 56 -24.12 11.64 11.09
C PHE A 56 -25.50 12.29 11.32
N GLY A 57 -26.59 11.62 10.92
CA GLY A 57 -27.96 12.10 11.04
C GLY A 57 -28.95 11.47 10.05
N GLY A 58 -30.20 11.94 10.04
CA GLY A 58 -31.31 11.42 9.24
C GLY A 58 -31.15 11.49 7.71
N LYS A 59 -32.20 11.08 6.99
CA LYS A 59 -32.26 10.92 5.52
C LYS A 59 -31.68 12.14 4.78
N GLY A 60 -30.66 11.92 3.93
CA GLY A 60 -30.08 12.94 3.04
C GLY A 60 -28.77 13.59 3.51
N ARG A 61 -28.23 13.24 4.69
CA ARG A 61 -26.94 13.79 5.16
C ARG A 61 -25.72 13.02 4.64
N ALA A 62 -24.59 13.74 4.60
CA ALA A 62 -23.32 13.24 4.11
C ALA A 62 -22.83 12.02 4.91
N LEU A 63 -22.47 10.96 4.20
CA LEU A 63 -21.88 9.75 4.78
C LEU A 63 -20.51 10.07 5.39
N TYR A 64 -20.06 9.23 6.33
CA TYR A 64 -18.70 9.31 6.89
C TYR A 64 -17.63 9.46 5.79
N SER A 65 -17.78 8.72 4.69
CA SER A 65 -16.85 8.80 3.56
C SER A 65 -16.78 10.15 2.86
N ASN A 66 -17.79 11.01 2.98
CA ASN A 66 -17.80 12.33 2.34
C ASN A 66 -16.99 13.35 3.14
N ASN A 67 -16.94 13.19 4.46
CA ASN A 67 -16.29 14.15 5.36
C ASN A 67 -14.87 13.72 5.76
N TYR A 68 -14.59 12.42 5.75
CA TYR A 68 -13.33 11.85 6.26
C TYR A 68 -12.53 11.11 5.20
N ASN A 69 -12.85 11.29 3.92
CA ASN A 69 -11.97 10.80 2.86
C ASN A 69 -10.65 11.58 2.85
N PHE A 70 -9.60 10.91 2.40
CA PHE A 70 -8.28 11.51 2.30
C PHE A 70 -7.49 10.92 1.13
N ALA A 71 -6.45 11.66 0.74
CA ALA A 71 -5.44 11.19 -0.20
C ALA A 71 -4.45 10.27 0.51
N GLY A 72 -4.23 9.07 -0.01
CA GLY A 72 -3.32 8.11 0.59
C GLY A 72 -3.30 6.77 -0.13
N VAL A 73 -2.82 5.76 0.58
CA VAL A 73 -2.80 4.36 0.13
C VAL A 73 -3.61 3.47 1.06
N TYR A 74 -4.10 2.36 0.52
CA TYR A 74 -4.76 1.31 1.27
C TYR A 74 -4.10 -0.04 0.97
N ILE A 75 -4.06 -0.88 2.00
CA ILE A 75 -3.51 -2.23 1.97
C ILE A 75 -4.67 -3.17 2.30
N LEU A 76 -5.03 -4.01 1.33
CA LEU A 76 -6.01 -5.08 1.50
C LEU A 76 -5.24 -6.38 1.69
N HIS A 77 -5.47 -7.05 2.81
CA HIS A 77 -4.86 -8.34 3.13
C HIS A 77 -5.92 -9.42 3.05
N ASN A 78 -5.80 -10.32 2.08
CA ASN A 78 -6.54 -11.58 2.09
C ASN A 78 -5.88 -12.51 3.12
N LYS A 79 -6.50 -12.62 4.29
CA LYS A 79 -6.01 -13.47 5.39
C LYS A 79 -6.16 -14.95 5.07
N SER A 80 -7.13 -15.35 4.24
CA SER A 80 -7.32 -16.74 3.85
C SER A 80 -6.17 -17.27 2.99
N LYS A 81 -5.57 -16.40 2.15
CA LYS A 81 -4.51 -16.77 1.20
C LYS A 81 -3.13 -16.20 1.54
N ASP A 82 -3.05 -15.34 2.54
CA ASP A 82 -1.89 -14.54 2.88
C ASP A 82 -1.34 -13.73 1.68
N LEU A 83 -2.24 -13.08 0.95
CA LEU A 83 -1.92 -12.27 -0.23
C LEU A 83 -2.37 -10.82 -0.04
N TYR A 84 -1.65 -9.90 -0.66
CA TYR A 84 -1.90 -8.46 -0.52
C TYR A 84 -2.30 -7.80 -1.83
N TYR A 85 -3.18 -6.80 -1.73
CA TYR A 85 -3.39 -5.77 -2.73
C TYR A 85 -3.06 -4.41 -2.12
N VAL A 86 -2.33 -3.58 -2.83
CA VAL A 86 -2.06 -2.20 -2.43
C VAL A 86 -2.56 -1.27 -3.53
N GLY A 87 -3.21 -0.18 -3.16
CA GLY A 87 -3.55 0.85 -4.13
C GLY A 87 -3.58 2.24 -3.51
N GLN A 88 -3.57 3.24 -4.36
CA GLN A 88 -3.75 4.64 -3.95
C GLN A 88 -5.14 5.20 -4.25
N GLY A 89 -5.43 6.36 -3.68
CA GLY A 89 -6.49 7.25 -4.14
C GLY A 89 -6.42 8.62 -3.50
N LYS A 90 -6.92 9.64 -4.21
CA LYS A 90 -7.28 10.95 -3.61
C LYS A 90 -8.46 10.83 -2.64
N GLN A 91 -9.26 9.77 -2.79
CA GLN A 91 -10.38 9.40 -1.94
C GLN A 91 -10.26 7.91 -1.59
N VAL A 92 -9.39 7.59 -0.63
CA VAL A 92 -9.07 6.21 -0.22
C VAL A 92 -10.32 5.39 0.12
N LEU A 93 -11.26 5.94 0.89
CA LEU A 93 -12.47 5.21 1.32
C LEU A 93 -13.33 4.80 0.12
N ASN A 94 -13.38 5.62 -0.93
CA ASN A 94 -14.13 5.29 -2.14
C ASN A 94 -13.43 4.20 -2.94
N ARG A 95 -12.10 4.25 -3.03
CA ARG A 95 -11.30 3.24 -3.72
C ARG A 95 -11.36 1.88 -3.05
N VAL A 96 -11.28 1.82 -1.72
CA VAL A 96 -11.46 0.58 -0.96
C VAL A 96 -12.85 -0.01 -1.21
N ASN A 97 -13.91 0.80 -1.12
CA ASN A 97 -15.27 0.34 -1.40
C ASN A 97 -15.44 -0.23 -2.81
N ASN A 98 -14.79 0.35 -3.81
CA ASN A 98 -14.88 -0.13 -5.18
C ASN A 98 -14.41 -1.58 -5.34
N HIS A 99 -13.38 -2.00 -4.59
CA HIS A 99 -12.93 -3.40 -4.60
C HIS A 99 -13.99 -4.36 -4.08
N PHE A 100 -14.68 -4.00 -3.00
CA PHE A 100 -15.71 -4.85 -2.39
C PHE A 100 -17.11 -4.69 -3.01
N THR A 101 -17.22 -3.91 -4.09
CA THR A 101 -18.46 -3.70 -4.87
C THR A 101 -18.27 -3.99 -6.37
N GLY A 102 -17.17 -4.65 -6.75
CA GLY A 102 -16.93 -5.11 -8.13
C GLY A 102 -16.45 -4.05 -9.11
N LYS A 103 -16.11 -2.83 -8.65
CA LYS A 103 -15.60 -1.72 -9.48
C LYS A 103 -14.08 -1.55 -9.40
N GLY A 104 -13.41 -2.38 -8.61
CA GLY A 104 -11.97 -2.37 -8.37
C GLY A 104 -11.25 -3.49 -9.11
N ASN A 105 -10.29 -4.12 -8.44
CA ASN A 105 -9.60 -5.31 -8.93
C ASN A 105 -10.56 -6.51 -8.88
N GLY A 106 -10.73 -7.18 -10.03
CA GLY A 106 -11.67 -8.30 -10.17
C GLY A 106 -11.31 -9.51 -9.31
N ASP A 107 -10.02 -9.82 -9.16
CA ASP A 107 -9.54 -10.95 -8.35
C ASP A 107 -9.83 -10.72 -6.86
N VAL A 108 -9.60 -9.50 -6.36
CA VAL A 108 -9.95 -9.09 -4.98
C VAL A 108 -11.45 -9.25 -4.75
N TYR A 109 -12.27 -8.75 -5.69
CA TYR A 109 -13.73 -8.85 -5.57
C TYR A 109 -14.22 -10.30 -5.61
N ALA A 110 -13.70 -11.11 -6.52
CA ALA A 110 -14.06 -12.52 -6.66
C ALA A 110 -13.76 -13.29 -5.37
N ASP A 111 -12.54 -13.17 -4.85
CA ASP A 111 -12.12 -13.83 -3.61
C ASP A 111 -12.97 -13.39 -2.41
N TYR A 112 -13.24 -12.09 -2.28
CA TYR A 112 -14.18 -11.60 -1.27
C TYR A 112 -15.58 -12.21 -1.42
N LYS A 113 -16.12 -12.29 -2.64
CA LYS A 113 -17.44 -12.88 -2.91
C LYS A 113 -17.49 -14.38 -2.63
N TYR A 114 -16.37 -15.09 -2.76
CA TYR A 114 -16.24 -16.50 -2.41
C TYR A 114 -16.03 -16.75 -0.90
N GLY A 115 -16.00 -15.69 -0.09
CA GLY A 115 -15.99 -15.79 1.37
C GLY A 115 -14.60 -15.72 2.00
N ASP A 116 -13.57 -15.32 1.25
CA ASP A 116 -12.26 -15.06 1.84
C ASP A 116 -12.34 -13.94 2.89
N TYR A 117 -11.51 -14.06 3.93
CA TYR A 117 -11.45 -13.09 5.00
C TYR A 117 -10.43 -11.99 4.67
N TRP A 118 -10.87 -10.74 4.75
CA TRP A 118 -10.07 -9.58 4.37
C TRP A 118 -9.94 -8.57 5.50
N THR A 119 -8.75 -7.99 5.64
CA THR A 119 -8.52 -6.80 6.45
C THR A 119 -7.96 -5.64 5.63
N ILE A 120 -8.13 -4.44 6.17
CA ILE A 120 -7.91 -3.18 5.48
C ILE A 120 -7.10 -2.28 6.43
N LYS A 121 -5.94 -1.82 5.96
CA LYS A 121 -5.18 -0.72 6.57
C LYS A 121 -5.11 0.44 5.59
N MET A 122 -5.10 1.68 6.10
CA MET A 122 -5.11 2.87 5.26
C MET A 122 -4.13 3.91 5.81
N ILE A 123 -3.20 4.34 4.97
CA ILE A 123 -2.15 5.30 5.30
C ILE A 123 -2.44 6.60 4.55
N ALA A 124 -2.64 7.69 5.27
CA ALA A 124 -2.77 9.02 4.66
C ALA A 124 -1.43 9.45 4.06
N LEU A 125 -1.46 10.16 2.92
CA LEU A 125 -0.26 10.80 2.38
C LEU A 125 0.22 11.93 3.30
N GLU A 126 -0.72 12.67 3.87
CA GLU A 126 -0.43 13.72 4.85
C GLU A 126 0.35 13.11 6.03
N LYS A 127 1.47 13.73 6.40
CA LYS A 127 2.36 13.29 7.51
C LYS A 127 2.98 11.89 7.35
N SER A 128 2.88 11.27 6.18
CA SER A 128 3.54 10.00 5.89
C SER A 128 5.07 10.11 5.73
N GLY A 129 5.56 11.31 5.42
CA GLY A 129 6.95 11.56 5.03
C GLY A 129 7.25 11.29 3.55
N PHE A 130 6.25 10.93 2.75
CA PHE A 130 6.37 10.80 1.28
C PHE A 130 5.80 12.02 0.57
N ASN A 131 6.33 12.35 -0.60
CA ASN A 131 5.98 13.57 -1.32
C ASN A 131 4.75 13.38 -2.21
N THR A 132 4.55 12.17 -2.73
CA THR A 132 3.49 11.88 -3.70
C THR A 132 2.77 10.58 -3.41
N LEU A 133 1.52 10.45 -3.91
CA LEU A 133 0.79 9.19 -3.86
C LEU A 133 1.50 8.08 -4.62
N ASN A 134 2.11 8.39 -5.76
CA ASN A 134 2.84 7.42 -6.58
C ASN A 134 4.05 6.85 -5.82
N GLU A 135 4.78 7.72 -5.11
CA GLU A 135 5.91 7.31 -4.28
C GLU A 135 5.47 6.42 -3.12
N LEU A 136 4.47 6.86 -2.35
CA LEU A 136 3.91 6.09 -1.24
C LEU A 136 3.36 4.73 -1.70
N GLU A 137 2.61 4.68 -2.80
CA GLU A 137 2.06 3.45 -3.38
C GLU A 137 3.15 2.48 -3.81
N ARG A 138 4.18 2.96 -4.52
CA ARG A 138 5.28 2.13 -5.03
C ARG A 138 6.01 1.42 -3.88
N TYR A 139 6.34 2.17 -2.83
CA TYR A 139 7.02 1.61 -1.67
C TYR A 139 6.11 0.69 -0.85
N ALA A 140 4.81 0.98 -0.77
CA ALA A 140 3.86 0.06 -0.16
C ALA A 140 3.72 -1.26 -0.95
N ILE A 141 3.59 -1.21 -2.27
CA ILE A 141 3.55 -2.41 -3.13
C ILE A 141 4.81 -3.26 -2.97
N GLU A 142 5.98 -2.62 -2.90
CA GLU A 142 7.25 -3.32 -2.68
C GLU A 142 7.33 -3.93 -1.27
N THR A 143 6.92 -3.18 -0.25
CA THR A 143 6.95 -3.61 1.16
C THR A 143 6.11 -4.86 1.38
N TYR A 144 4.89 -4.87 0.85
CA TYR A 144 3.94 -5.99 0.95
C TYR A 144 4.10 -7.03 -0.16
N ASN A 145 5.09 -6.85 -1.05
CA ASN A 145 5.38 -7.74 -2.18
C ASN A 145 4.14 -8.06 -3.05
N SER A 146 3.18 -7.14 -3.11
CA SER A 146 1.86 -7.40 -3.68
C SER A 146 1.85 -7.51 -5.20
N TYR A 147 2.93 -7.08 -5.86
CA TYR A 147 3.14 -7.25 -7.31
C TYR A 147 3.66 -8.64 -7.68
N LYS A 148 4.66 -9.17 -6.95
CA LYS A 148 5.25 -10.47 -7.28
C LYS A 148 4.49 -11.63 -6.65
N ARG A 149 3.84 -11.40 -5.49
CA ARG A 149 3.13 -12.39 -4.68
C ARG A 149 1.84 -11.79 -4.12
N GLY A 150 1.00 -11.26 -4.99
CA GLY A 150 -0.27 -10.68 -4.60
C GLY A 150 -1.14 -10.31 -5.79
N TYR A 151 -2.08 -9.40 -5.55
CA TYR A 151 -3.12 -9.04 -6.52
C TYR A 151 -2.74 -7.87 -7.43
N ASN A 152 -1.64 -7.14 -7.17
CA ASN A 152 -1.23 -6.02 -8.01
C ASN A 152 -0.66 -6.53 -9.35
N LYS A 153 -1.12 -5.93 -10.45
CA LYS A 153 -0.61 -6.23 -11.80
C LYS A 153 0.53 -5.29 -12.25
N THR A 154 0.82 -4.24 -11.47
CA THR A 154 1.89 -3.27 -11.73
C THR A 154 2.68 -2.98 -10.45
N ARG A 155 3.85 -2.34 -10.58
CA ARG A 155 4.67 -1.88 -9.44
C ARG A 155 4.24 -0.49 -8.90
N GLY A 156 3.02 -0.06 -9.21
CA GLY A 156 2.51 1.27 -8.91
C GLY A 156 2.67 2.26 -10.06
N ASN A 157 2.08 3.44 -9.90
CA ASN A 157 2.08 4.49 -10.91
C ASN A 157 3.44 5.20 -11.01
N LYS A 158 3.71 5.79 -12.18
CA LYS A 158 4.88 6.64 -12.44
C LYS A 158 4.51 8.08 -12.10
#